data_AF-A0A183EDA5-F1
#
_entry.id   AF-A0A183EDA5-F1
#
_cell.length_a   1.000
_cell.length_b   1.000
_cell.length_c   1.000
_cell.angle_alpha   90.00
_cell.angle_beta   90.00
_cell.angle_gamma   90.00
#
_symmetry.space_group_name_H-M   'P 1'
#
loop_
_entity.id
_entity.type
_entity.pdbx_description
1 polymer ?
#
loop_
_entity_poly.entity_id
_entity_poly.type
_entity_poly.pdbx_seq_one_letter_code
_entity_poly.pdbx_strand_id
1 'polypeptide(L)' 'MIHAHLFVTDATYRRTALSTCRDDRPLIVQFCANDPLTLLSACQLVEGLCDGVDLNLGSCSKQ' A
#
# COMPACT_ATOMS: atom_id res chain seq x y z
N MET A 1 0.52 -5.90 6.10
CA MET A 1 0.10 -4.48 6.13
C MET A 1 1.28 -3.63 5.68
N ILE A 2 1.10 -2.81 4.65
CA ILE A 2 2.14 -1.96 4.07
C ILE A 2 2.05 -0.56 4.70
N HIS A 3 3.17 0.00 5.15
CA HIS A 3 3.23 1.37 5.66
C HIS A 3 3.16 2.37 4.51
N ALA A 4 2.05 3.10 4.39
CA ALA A 4 1.81 3.97 3.23
C ALA A 4 2.89 5.06 3.09
N HIS A 5 3.37 5.62 4.20
CA HIS A 5 4.44 6.63 4.16
C HIS A 5 5.72 6.09 3.53
N LEU A 6 6.23 4.95 4.02
CA LEU A 6 7.43 4.30 3.49
C LEU A 6 7.21 3.85 2.03
N PHE A 7 6.00 3.39 1.70
CA PHE A 7 5.66 2.98 0.34
C PHE A 7 5.73 4.13 -0.67
N VAL A 8 5.36 5.34 -0.24
CA VAL A 8 5.46 6.55 -1.06
C VAL A 8 6.90 7.04 -1.16
N THR A 9 7.62 7.13 -0.02
CA THR A 9 8.91 7.84 0.06
C THR A 9 10.14 6.98 -0.26
N ASP A 10 10.05 5.66 -0.09
CA ASP A 10 11.18 4.74 -0.29
C ASP A 10 10.87 3.74 -1.41
N ALA A 11 11.51 3.95 -2.57
CA ALA A 11 11.37 3.07 -3.73
C ALA A 11 11.95 1.66 -3.52
N THR A 12 12.92 1.50 -2.61
CA THR A 12 13.45 0.19 -2.24
C THR A 12 12.46 -0.54 -1.36
N TYR A 13 11.91 0.11 -0.33
CA TYR A 13 10.82 -0.44 0.48
C TYR A 13 9.61 -0.81 -0.38
N ARG A 14 9.19 0.07 -1.30
CA ARG A 14 8.07 -0.21 -2.21
C ARG A 14 8.26 -1.50 -3.02
N ARG A 15 9.44 -1.70 -3.60
CA ARG A 15 9.77 -2.90 -4.40
C ARG A 15 9.79 -4.18 -3.57
N THR A 16 10.21 -4.10 -2.31
CA THR A 16 10.25 -5.28 -1.43
C THR A 16 8.91 -5.55 -0.75
N ALA A 17 8.11 -4.51 -0.49
CA ALA A 17 6.79 -4.61 0.15
C ALA A 17 5.69 -5.10 -0.79
N LEU A 18 5.82 -4.88 -2.10
CA LEU A 18 4.85 -5.31 -3.11
C LEU A 18 5.55 -6.00 -4.29
N SER A 19 5.46 -7.32 -4.32
CA SER A 19 5.82 -8.16 -5.46
C SER A 19 4.61 -9.04 -5.79
N THR A 20 4.17 -9.03 -7.03
CA THR A 20 2.97 -9.75 -7.47
C THR A 20 3.10 -10.25 -8.91
N CYS A 21 2.28 -11.22 -9.28
CA CYS A 21 2.11 -11.76 -10.63
C CYS A 21 0.62 -11.82 -11.00
N ARG A 22 0.31 -12.20 -12.26
CA ARG A 22 -1.08 -12.25 -12.73
C ARG A 22 -1.95 -13.27 -11.98
N ASP A 23 -1.34 -14.32 -11.47
CA ASP A 23 -2.04 -15.42 -10.79
C ASP A 23 -2.46 -15.05 -9.35
N ASP A 24 -2.00 -13.91 -8.82
CA ASP A 24 -2.39 -13.41 -7.49
C ASP A 24 -3.79 -12.77 -7.50
N ARG A 25 -4.42 -12.62 -8.67
CA ARG A 25 -5.73 -11.95 -8.77
C ARG A 25 -6.88 -12.86 -8.29
N PRO A 26 -7.85 -12.32 -7.52
CA PRO A 26 -7.99 -10.91 -7.14
C PRO A 26 -7.03 -10.51 -6.02
N LEU A 27 -6.28 -9.42 -6.25
CA LEU A 27 -5.30 -8.91 -5.31
C LEU A 27 -5.85 -7.70 -4.55
N ILE A 28 -5.85 -7.77 -3.22
CA ILE A 28 -6.16 -6.63 -2.34
C ILE A 28 -4.88 -6.17 -1.65
N VAL A 29 -4.54 -4.88 -1.80
CA VAL A 29 -3.39 -4.28 -1.12
C VAL A 29 -3.86 -3.60 0.15
N GLN A 30 -3.37 -4.06 1.30
CA GLN A 30 -3.70 -3.46 2.60
C GLN A 30 -2.63 -2.45 3.04
N PHE A 31 -3.03 -1.18 3.10
CA PHE A 31 -2.21 -0.09 3.65
C PHE A 31 -2.55 0.23 5.10
N CYS A 32 -1.58 0.78 5.80
CA CYS A 32 -1.81 1.55 7.01
C CYS A 32 -1.28 2.96 6.81
N ALA A 33 -2.14 3.94 7.07
CA ALA A 33 -1.87 5.35 6.90
C ALA A 33 -2.62 6.15 7.97
N ASN A 34 -2.01 7.24 8.44
CA ASN A 34 -2.64 8.19 9.35
C ASN A 34 -2.98 9.52 8.66
N ASP A 35 -2.50 9.72 7.44
CA ASP A 35 -2.68 10.94 6.65
C ASP A 35 -3.39 10.59 5.32
N PRO A 36 -4.52 11.25 4.99
CA PRO A 36 -5.27 10.96 3.77
C PRO A 36 -4.49 11.19 2.48
N LEU A 37 -3.61 12.20 2.42
CA LEU A 37 -2.83 12.51 1.23
C LEU A 37 -1.74 11.45 0.97
N THR A 38 -1.14 10.94 2.04
CA THR A 38 -0.20 9.82 2.00
C THR A 38 -0.89 8.55 1.53
N LEU A 39 -2.09 8.25 2.06
CA LEU A 39 -2.88 7.11 1.60
C LEU A 39 -3.23 7.23 0.11
N LEU A 40 -3.71 8.39 -0.33
CA LEU A 40 -4.03 8.64 -1.74
C LEU A 40 -2.81 8.41 -2.64
N SER A 41 -1.65 8.95 -2.25
CA SER A 41 -0.40 8.78 -2.99
C SER A 41 0.01 7.29 -3.07
N ALA A 42 -0.17 6.53 -1.99
CA ALA A 42 0.10 5.09 -1.98
C ALA A 42 -0.88 4.31 -2.88
N CYS A 43 -2.17 4.68 -2.89
CA CYS A 43 -3.18 4.09 -3.77
C CYS A 43 -2.85 4.32 -5.25
N GLN A 44 -2.42 5.53 -5.61
CA GLN A 44 -2.02 5.85 -6.99
C GLN A 44 -0.82 4.99 -7.45
N LEU A 45 0.10 4.65 -6.55
CA LEU A 45 1.24 3.79 -6.87
C LEU A 45 0.87 2.31 -7.08
N VAL A 46 -0.32 1.88 -6.66
CA VAL A 46 -0.82 0.51 -6.88
C VAL A 46 -1.99 0.44 -7.86
N GLU A 47 -2.33 1.57 -8.48
CA GLU A 47 -3.35 1.63 -9.53
C GLU A 47 -2.99 0.68 -10.68
N GLY A 48 -3.92 -0.19 -11.06
CA GLY A 48 -3.72 -1.22 -12.08
C GLY A 48 -2.92 -2.45 -11.63
N LEU A 49 -2.21 -2.38 -10.51
CA LEU A 49 -1.47 -3.53 -9.94
C LEU A 49 -2.38 -4.46 -9.13
N CYS A 50 -3.40 -3.91 -8.48
CA CYS A 50 -4.35 -4.66 -7.65
C CYS A 50 -5.80 -4.45 -8.09
N ASP A 51 -6.71 -5.24 -7.52
CA ASP A 51 -8.16 -5.17 -7.75
C ASP A 51 -8.89 -4.37 -6.66
N GLY A 52 -8.20 -4.05 -5.56
CA GLY A 52 -8.73 -3.19 -4.51
C GLY A 52 -7.70 -2.80 -3.44
N VAL A 53 -8.05 -1.80 -2.64
CA VAL A 53 -7.25 -1.32 -1.52
C VAL A 53 -8.05 -1.46 -0.23
N ASP A 54 -7.40 -2.00 0.81
CA ASP A 54 -7.93 -2.05 2.17
C ASP A 54 -7.16 -1.10 3.10
N LEU A 55 -7.87 -0.37 3.95
CA LEU A 55 -7.28 0.53 4.94
C LEU A 55 -7.33 -0.15 6.31
N ASN A 56 -6.16 -0.47 6.86
CA ASN A 56 -6.05 -1.05 8.18
C ASN A 56 -6.34 -0.01 9.27
N LEU A 57 -7.41 -0.23 10.06
CA LEU A 57 -7.81 0.59 11.20
C LEU A 57 -7.50 -0.05 12.57
N GLY A 58 -6.78 -1.18 12.58
CA GLY A 58 -6.50 -1.95 13.81
C GLY A 58 -5.32 -1.42 14.62
N SER A 59 -4.23 -1.00 13.96
CA SER A 59 -3.15 -0.25 14.60
C SER A 59 -2.16 0.29 13.55
N CYS A 60 -2.18 1.60 13.34
CA CYS A 60 -1.03 2.30 12.78
C CYS A 60 -0.25 2.86 13.96
N SER A 61 0.96 2.33 14.21
CA SER A 61 1.91 3.09 15.04
C SER A 61 2.07 4.49 14.44
N LYS A 62 2.28 5.50 15.30
CA LYS A 62 2.60 6.85 14.86
C LYS A 62 3.93 6.77 14.08
N GLN A 63 3.81 6.65 12.76
CA GLN A 63 4.92 6.77 11.81
C GLN A 63 5.33 8.23 11.73
#